data_AF-A0A9E5S0H9-F1
#
_entry.id   AF-A0A9E5S0H9-F1
#
_cell.length_a   1.000
_cell.length_b   1.000
_cell.length_c   1.000
_cell.angle_alpha   90.00
_cell.angle_beta   90.00
_cell.angle_gamma   90.00
#
_symmetry.space_group_name_H-M   'P 1'
#
loop_
_entity.id
_entity.type
_entity.pdbx_description
1 polymer ?
#
loop_
_entity_poly.entity_id
_entity_poly.type
_entity_poly.pdbx_seq_one_letter_code
_entity_poly.pdbx_strand_id
1 'polypeptide(L)'
;MKNLLFYALSVGLIISIWSGLSNGFSYSQQSASIDSSVNSSGNNDMQSFTSIQTNQRSQSSSTIQESSFSLSSANLNQPQTLKISSSGTELKGEISIDGKVVQHLNRNQFEINLSPYLLAGKRKVEIKANYTPASANVSVEMNGSGNHISQQTSGNGTLNYTLNVTVQ
;
A
#
# COMPACT_ATOMS: atom_id res chain seq x y z
N MET A 1 15.02 42.42 33.52
CA MET A 1 15.51 41.22 34.21
C MET A 1 15.04 40.02 33.40
N LYS A 2 15.99 39.21 32.91
CA LYS A 2 15.77 38.07 32.01
C LYS A 2 15.33 36.86 32.83
N ASN A 3 14.18 36.26 32.53
CA ASN A 3 13.87 34.90 32.97
C ASN A 3 13.74 34.01 31.73
N LEU A 4 14.80 33.25 31.50
CA LEU A 4 14.99 32.25 30.47
C LEU A 4 14.48 30.92 31.06
N LEU A 5 13.48 30.29 30.45
CA LEU A 5 13.05 28.93 30.81
C LEU A 5 13.54 27.98 29.72
N PHE A 6 14.61 27.26 30.05
CA PHE A 6 15.07 26.05 29.38
C PHE A 6 14.39 24.80 30.01
N TYR A 7 14.55 23.66 29.33
CA TYR A 7 14.17 22.27 29.67
C TYR A 7 12.92 21.75 28.94
N ALA A 8 12.89 20.57 28.31
CA ALA A 8 13.91 19.55 28.03
C ALA A 8 13.42 18.66 26.88
N LEU A 9 14.31 18.21 26.01
CA LEU A 9 14.03 17.30 24.90
C LEU A 9 14.30 15.85 25.38
N SER A 10 13.27 15.10 25.74
CA SER A 10 13.41 13.66 26.05
C SER A 10 13.24 12.83 24.77
N VAL A 11 14.37 12.41 24.20
CA VAL A 11 14.43 11.42 23.13
C VAL A 11 14.27 10.03 23.75
N GLY A 12 13.07 9.45 23.63
CA GLY A 12 12.81 8.06 24.00
C GLY A 12 13.00 7.15 22.80
N LEU A 13 14.04 6.32 22.83
CA LEU A 13 14.32 5.30 21.82
C LEU A 13 13.65 4.00 22.28
N ILE A 14 12.49 3.65 21.72
CA ILE A 14 11.80 2.39 22.01
C ILE A 14 12.23 1.35 20.98
N ILE A 15 12.98 0.36 21.44
CA ILE A 15 13.35 -0.84 20.67
C ILE A 15 12.29 -1.90 20.98
N SER A 16 11.36 -2.14 20.05
CA SER A 16 10.41 -3.27 20.15
C SER A 16 10.98 -4.48 19.39
N ILE A 17 11.43 -5.48 20.14
CA ILE A 17 11.80 -6.82 19.66
C ILE A 17 10.53 -7.65 19.43
N TRP A 18 10.30 -8.12 18.20
CA TRP A 18 9.19 -9.01 17.86
C TRP A 18 9.66 -10.46 17.94
N SER A 19 9.03 -11.25 18.81
CA SER A 19 9.19 -12.71 18.89
C SER A 19 8.13 -13.39 18.01
N GLY A 20 8.57 -14.04 16.93
CA GLY A 20 7.72 -14.80 16.04
C GLY A 20 7.34 -16.17 16.60
N LEU A 21 6.04 -16.43 16.71
CA LEU A 21 5.45 -17.76 16.79
C LEU A 21 4.52 -17.91 15.58
N SER A 22 4.95 -18.61 14.54
CA SER A 22 4.11 -18.97 13.41
C SER A 22 3.69 -20.43 13.54
N ASN A 23 2.40 -20.66 13.84
CA ASN A 23 1.75 -21.95 13.68
C ASN A 23 1.49 -22.20 12.19
N GLY A 24 1.85 -23.41 11.75
CA GLY A 24 1.72 -23.85 10.36
C GLY A 24 0.27 -23.89 9.89
N PHE A 25 0.04 -23.36 8.69
CA PHE A 25 -1.13 -23.68 7.88
C PHE A 25 -0.64 -24.15 6.51
N SER A 26 -0.79 -25.46 6.30
CA SER A 26 -0.56 -26.14 5.03
C SER A 26 -1.62 -25.72 4.03
N TYR A 27 -1.20 -25.22 2.87
CA TYR A 27 -2.02 -25.21 1.66
C TYR A 27 -1.23 -25.88 0.54
N SER A 28 -1.59 -27.13 0.26
CA SER A 28 -1.22 -27.85 -0.96
C SER A 28 -1.98 -27.25 -2.13
N GLN A 29 -1.30 -26.90 -3.23
CA GLN A 29 -1.81 -27.08 -4.59
C GLN A 29 -0.65 -27.33 -5.56
N GLN A 30 -0.99 -28.16 -6.54
CA GLN A 30 -0.19 -29.15 -7.24
C GLN A 30 0.14 -28.66 -8.66
N SER A 31 1.36 -28.98 -9.15
CA SER A 31 1.64 -29.60 -10.46
C SER A 31 2.87 -29.02 -11.17
N ALA A 32 3.93 -29.83 -11.26
CA ALA A 32 4.57 -30.22 -12.53
C ALA A 32 5.52 -31.39 -12.24
N SER A 33 5.34 -32.49 -12.97
CA SER A 33 6.12 -33.73 -12.88
C SER A 33 7.58 -33.51 -13.27
N ILE A 34 8.51 -33.78 -12.35
CA ILE A 34 9.93 -33.94 -12.69
C ILE A 34 10.16 -35.44 -12.92
N ASP A 35 10.46 -35.78 -14.17
CA ASP A 35 10.94 -37.07 -14.61
C ASP A 35 12.27 -37.40 -13.91
N SER A 36 12.28 -38.44 -13.08
CA SER A 36 13.46 -38.90 -12.36
C SER A 36 14.05 -40.12 -13.08
N SER A 37 14.82 -39.88 -14.15
CA SER A 37 15.75 -40.88 -14.67
C SER A 37 17.05 -40.80 -13.86
N VAL A 38 17.09 -41.55 -12.75
CA VAL A 38 18.31 -41.86 -12.00
C VAL A 38 19.18 -42.76 -12.87
N ASN A 39 20.37 -42.29 -13.27
CA ASN A 39 21.35 -43.15 -13.89
C ASN A 39 22.76 -42.92 -13.31
N SER A 40 23.25 -44.02 -12.72
CA SER A 40 24.64 -44.49 -12.62
C SER A 40 25.67 -43.73 -11.77
N SER A 41 26.03 -44.40 -10.67
CA SER A 41 27.36 -44.98 -10.42
C SER A 41 28.58 -44.06 -10.41
N GLY A 42 29.24 -43.97 -9.25
CA GLY A 42 30.63 -43.53 -9.14
C GLY A 42 30.95 -42.78 -7.85
N ASN A 43 31.55 -43.48 -6.88
CA ASN A 43 32.34 -42.85 -5.82
C ASN A 43 33.40 -41.93 -6.43
N ASN A 44 33.54 -40.71 -5.92
CA ASN A 44 34.81 -39.99 -5.75
C ASN A 44 34.59 -38.74 -4.89
N ASP A 45 35.40 -38.61 -3.84
CA ASP A 45 35.54 -37.42 -3.01
C ASP A 45 35.75 -36.16 -3.85
N MET A 46 34.90 -35.15 -3.64
CA MET A 46 35.19 -33.79 -4.05
C MET A 46 34.62 -32.80 -3.04
N GLN A 47 35.53 -32.15 -2.31
CA GLN A 47 35.27 -30.96 -1.52
C GLN A 47 34.56 -29.91 -2.39
N SER A 48 33.39 -29.43 -1.95
CA SER A 48 32.76 -28.26 -2.54
C SER A 48 32.32 -27.32 -1.42
N PHE A 49 33.07 -26.23 -1.27
CA PHE A 49 32.67 -25.08 -0.47
C PHE A 49 31.53 -24.36 -1.21
N THR A 50 30.28 -24.77 -0.99
CA THR A 50 29.13 -23.99 -1.43
C THR A 50 28.86 -22.88 -0.42
N SER A 51 29.44 -21.70 -0.68
CA SER A 51 29.01 -20.45 -0.07
C SER A 51 27.56 -20.18 -0.50
N ILE A 52 26.60 -20.51 0.37
CA ILE A 52 25.21 -20.10 0.18
C ILE A 52 25.15 -18.60 0.48
N GLN A 53 25.28 -17.78 -0.56
CA GLN A 53 24.93 -16.37 -0.50
C GLN A 53 23.40 -16.27 -0.54
N THR A 54 22.78 -16.28 0.63
CA THR A 54 21.36 -15.95 0.78
C THR A 54 21.17 -14.47 0.48
N ASN A 55 20.90 -14.14 -0.78
CA ASN A 55 20.26 -12.89 -1.14
C ASN A 55 18.82 -12.93 -0.59
N GLN A 56 18.67 -12.59 0.69
CA GLN A 56 17.37 -12.32 1.29
C GLN A 56 16.85 -11.00 0.71
N ARG A 57 16.24 -11.08 -0.47
CA ARG A 57 15.41 -10.01 -0.97
C ARG A 57 14.12 -10.08 -0.16
N SER A 58 14.08 -9.36 0.97
CA SER A 58 12.86 -9.17 1.76
C SER A 58 11.85 -8.42 0.91
N GLN A 59 11.05 -9.16 0.15
CA GLN A 59 9.93 -8.63 -0.60
C GLN A 59 8.83 -8.35 0.43
N SER A 60 8.89 -7.17 1.05
CA SER A 60 7.83 -6.68 1.92
C SER A 60 6.57 -6.56 1.06
N SER A 61 5.69 -7.56 1.14
CA SER A 61 4.40 -7.54 0.46
C SER A 61 3.52 -6.50 1.15
N SER A 62 3.66 -5.23 0.74
CA SER A 62 2.70 -4.20 1.10
C SER A 62 1.36 -4.60 0.50
N THR A 63 0.36 -4.87 1.36
CA THR A 63 -1.00 -5.16 0.90
C THR A 63 -1.52 -3.93 0.15
N ILE A 64 -1.66 -4.04 -1.16
CA ILE A 64 -2.33 -3.04 -1.99
C ILE A 64 -3.81 -3.31 -1.88
N GLN A 65 -4.57 -2.30 -1.48
CA GLN A 65 -6.02 -2.38 -1.47
C GLN A 65 -6.55 -1.87 -2.80
N GLU A 66 -7.54 -2.56 -3.35
CA GLU A 66 -8.08 -2.22 -4.66
C GLU A 66 -9.60 -2.09 -4.62
N SER A 67 -10.12 -1.14 -5.38
CA SER A 67 -11.55 -1.02 -5.65
C SER A 67 -11.78 -0.66 -7.12
N SER A 68 -12.97 -0.95 -7.64
CA SER A 68 -13.32 -0.64 -9.01
C SER A 68 -14.76 -0.13 -9.11
N PHE A 69 -15.01 0.80 -10.04
CA PHE A 69 -16.37 1.16 -10.43
C PHE A 69 -16.47 1.61 -11.88
N SER A 70 -17.70 1.64 -12.37
CA SER A 70 -18.05 2.15 -13.70
C SER A 70 -18.75 3.49 -13.59
N LEU A 71 -18.34 4.44 -14.42
CA LEU A 71 -18.86 5.79 -14.48
C LEU A 71 -19.44 6.04 -15.88
N SER A 72 -20.66 6.56 -15.99
CA SER A 72 -21.14 7.02 -17.30
C SER A 72 -20.37 8.27 -17.74
N SER A 73 -20.04 8.39 -19.01
CA SER A 73 -19.45 9.59 -19.61
C SER A 73 -20.34 10.83 -19.42
N ALA A 74 -21.66 10.67 -19.39
CA ALA A 74 -22.61 11.75 -19.09
C ALA A 74 -22.41 12.35 -17.68
N ASN A 75 -21.85 11.56 -16.77
CA ASN A 75 -21.61 11.91 -15.38
C ASN A 75 -20.25 12.60 -15.16
N LEU A 76 -19.37 12.67 -16.17
CA LEU A 76 -18.11 13.42 -16.07
C LEU A 76 -18.31 14.92 -15.89
N ASN A 77 -19.46 15.44 -16.33
CA ASN A 77 -19.81 16.85 -16.16
C ASN A 77 -20.15 17.20 -14.70
N GLN A 78 -20.30 16.20 -13.84
CA GLN A 78 -20.53 16.38 -12.41
C GLN A 78 -19.24 16.10 -11.63
N PRO A 79 -19.02 16.74 -10.48
CA PRO A 79 -17.87 16.47 -9.63
C PRO A 79 -17.79 15.00 -9.23
N GLN A 80 -16.64 14.40 -9.47
CA GLN A 80 -16.27 13.08 -8.99
C GLN A 80 -15.26 13.30 -7.86
N THR A 81 -15.76 13.47 -6.64
CA THR A 81 -14.94 13.86 -5.49
C THR A 81 -14.31 12.65 -4.81
N LEU A 82 -12.99 12.63 -4.74
CA LEU A 82 -12.22 11.73 -3.89
C LEU A 82 -11.84 12.46 -2.60
N LYS A 83 -12.23 11.91 -1.46
CA LYS A 83 -11.91 12.40 -0.14
C LYS A 83 -11.05 11.36 0.59
N ILE A 84 -10.00 11.82 1.24
CA ILE A 84 -9.13 11.00 2.07
C ILE A 84 -9.04 11.66 3.43
N SER A 85 -9.27 10.91 4.50
CA SER A 85 -9.18 11.44 5.86
C SER A 85 -8.51 10.43 6.78
N SER A 86 -7.65 10.92 7.68
CA SER A 86 -7.02 10.13 8.72
C SER A 86 -7.46 10.65 10.09
N SER A 87 -7.73 9.73 11.01
CA SER A 87 -7.92 10.08 12.44
C SER A 87 -6.61 10.41 13.14
N GLY A 88 -5.47 10.27 12.45
CA GLY A 88 -4.14 10.58 12.95
C GLY A 88 -3.78 12.05 12.84
N THR A 89 -2.56 12.37 13.27
CA THR A 89 -2.01 13.73 13.24
C THR A 89 -1.39 14.07 11.90
N GLU A 90 -0.99 13.08 11.11
CA GLU A 90 -0.30 13.29 9.85
C GLU A 90 -0.73 12.26 8.79
N LEU A 91 -0.90 12.73 7.55
CA LEU A 91 -1.00 11.91 6.35
C LEU A 91 -0.18 12.61 5.24
N LYS A 92 0.87 11.94 4.76
CA LYS A 92 1.81 12.45 3.74
C LYS A 92 1.94 11.48 2.57
N GLY A 93 1.92 11.98 1.35
CA GLY A 93 1.96 11.13 0.16
C GLY A 93 1.50 11.83 -1.09
N GLU A 94 0.93 11.07 -2.01
CA GLU A 94 0.46 11.55 -3.30
C GLU A 94 -0.73 10.75 -3.84
N ILE A 95 -1.50 11.42 -4.70
CA ILE A 95 -2.51 10.85 -5.56
C ILE A 95 -2.02 10.98 -6.99
N SER A 96 -2.02 9.86 -7.71
CA SER A 96 -1.60 9.77 -9.11
C SER A 96 -2.72 9.19 -9.97
N ILE A 97 -2.87 9.69 -11.19
CA ILE A 97 -3.83 9.20 -12.17
C ILE A 97 -3.06 8.77 -13.40
N ASP A 98 -3.17 7.49 -13.75
CA ASP A 98 -2.37 6.83 -14.80
C ASP A 98 -0.86 7.11 -14.68
N GLY A 99 -0.36 7.10 -13.45
CA GLY A 99 1.05 7.35 -13.14
C GLY A 99 1.47 8.82 -13.08
N LYS A 100 0.58 9.78 -13.37
CA LYS A 100 0.86 11.21 -13.20
C LYS A 100 0.34 11.72 -11.87
N VAL A 101 1.22 12.31 -11.06
CA VAL A 101 0.84 12.96 -9.79
C VAL A 101 -0.07 14.14 -10.07
N VAL A 102 -1.24 14.15 -9.42
CA VAL A 102 -2.24 15.24 -9.51
C VAL A 102 -2.42 15.97 -8.18
N GLN A 103 -2.05 15.35 -7.07
CA GLN A 103 -2.18 15.95 -5.73
C GLN A 103 -1.13 15.40 -4.77
N HIS A 104 -0.52 16.28 -3.99
CA HIS A 104 0.29 15.89 -2.83
C HIS A 104 -0.55 15.94 -1.55
N LEU A 105 -0.32 14.97 -0.67
CA LEU A 105 -0.94 14.86 0.66
C LEU A 105 0.08 15.34 1.69
N ASN A 106 -0.31 16.27 2.57
CA ASN A 106 0.53 16.86 3.63
C ASN A 106 -0.29 17.35 4.84
N ARG A 107 -1.50 16.83 5.02
CA ARG A 107 -2.51 17.15 6.03
C ARG A 107 -3.33 15.89 6.33
N ASN A 108 -4.04 15.85 7.44
CA ASN A 108 -4.87 14.69 7.81
C ASN A 108 -6.17 14.55 7.00
N GLN A 109 -6.55 15.54 6.19
CA GLN A 109 -7.71 15.49 5.32
C GLN A 109 -7.43 16.13 3.96
N PHE A 110 -7.91 15.48 2.89
CA PHE A 110 -7.84 15.95 1.50
C PHE A 110 -9.13 15.68 0.77
N GLU A 111 -9.39 16.55 -0.21
CA GLU A 111 -10.47 16.42 -1.15
C GLU A 111 -9.98 16.88 -2.54
N ILE A 112 -10.23 16.08 -3.57
CA ILE A 112 -9.91 16.41 -4.95
C ILE A 112 -11.06 16.01 -5.87
N ASN A 113 -11.41 16.90 -6.80
CA ASN A 113 -12.30 16.55 -7.90
C ASN A 113 -11.52 15.81 -9.00
N LEU A 114 -11.88 14.56 -9.25
CA LEU A 114 -11.27 13.70 -10.25
C LEU A 114 -11.80 13.93 -11.66
N SER A 115 -12.98 14.56 -11.85
CA SER A 115 -13.61 14.71 -13.17
C SER A 115 -12.68 15.25 -14.27
N PRO A 116 -11.84 16.29 -14.02
CA PRO A 116 -10.94 16.82 -15.05
C PRO A 116 -9.86 15.83 -15.52
N TYR A 117 -9.64 14.75 -14.78
CA TYR A 117 -8.61 13.75 -15.05
C TYR A 117 -9.18 12.42 -15.57
N LEU A 118 -10.50 12.27 -15.54
CA LEU A 118 -11.21 11.09 -16.01
C LEU A 118 -11.63 11.30 -17.47
N LEU A 119 -11.08 10.46 -18.35
CA LEU A 119 -11.45 10.39 -19.76
C LEU A 119 -12.16 9.06 -20.03
N ALA A 120 -12.88 8.98 -21.15
CA ALA A 120 -13.51 7.74 -21.61
C ALA A 120 -12.51 6.57 -21.59
N GLY A 121 -12.97 5.40 -21.14
CA GLY A 121 -12.15 4.19 -20.99
C GLY A 121 -11.66 3.94 -19.57
N LYS A 122 -10.66 3.06 -19.45
CA LYS A 122 -10.09 2.64 -18.17
C LYS A 122 -9.11 3.68 -17.65
N ARG A 123 -9.26 4.08 -16.40
CA ARG A 123 -8.39 5.01 -15.67
C ARG A 123 -7.99 4.37 -14.35
N LYS A 124 -6.75 4.56 -13.95
CA LYS A 124 -6.22 4.05 -12.68
C LYS A 124 -5.84 5.21 -11.79
N VAL A 125 -6.46 5.29 -10.62
CA VAL A 125 -6.13 6.25 -9.56
C VAL A 125 -5.34 5.50 -8.49
N GLU A 126 -4.15 5.97 -8.17
CA GLU A 126 -3.27 5.39 -7.15
C GLU A 126 -3.09 6.39 -6.01
N ILE A 127 -3.20 5.92 -4.78
CA ILE A 127 -2.92 6.68 -3.56
C ILE A 127 -1.78 5.97 -2.85
N LYS A 128 -0.68 6.69 -2.64
CA LYS A 128 0.48 6.19 -1.89
C LYS A 128 0.80 7.20 -0.80
N ALA A 129 0.61 6.80 0.45
CA ALA A 129 0.80 7.68 1.58
C ALA A 129 1.26 6.94 2.83
N ASN A 130 1.85 7.68 3.75
CA ASN A 130 2.10 7.25 5.11
C ASN A 130 1.31 8.14 6.07
N TYR A 131 0.89 7.58 7.20
CA TYR A 131 0.15 8.30 8.23
C TYR A 131 0.65 7.96 9.63
N THR A 132 0.45 8.89 10.56
CA THR A 132 0.90 8.77 11.96
C THR A 132 -0.22 9.17 12.91
N PRO A 133 -0.43 8.45 14.03
CA PRO A 133 0.25 7.21 14.41
C PRO A 133 -0.10 6.04 13.49
N ALA A 134 0.75 5.02 13.45
CA ALA A 134 0.54 3.76 12.71
C ALA A 134 -0.59 2.87 13.28
N SER A 135 -1.44 3.43 14.14
CA SER A 135 -2.67 2.82 14.63
C SER A 135 -3.90 3.63 14.22
N ALA A 136 -3.71 4.78 13.55
CA ALA A 136 -4.79 5.62 13.10
C ALA A 136 -5.61 4.92 12.00
N ASN A 137 -6.86 5.32 11.89
CA ASN A 137 -7.72 4.91 10.80
C ASN A 137 -7.56 5.89 9.64
N VAL A 138 -7.63 5.39 8.42
CA VAL A 138 -7.71 6.19 7.20
C VAL A 138 -8.93 5.77 6.41
N SER A 139 -9.79 6.74 6.08
CA SER A 139 -10.95 6.58 5.20
C SER A 139 -10.61 7.13 3.82
N VAL A 140 -10.90 6.35 2.78
CA VAL A 140 -10.90 6.77 1.38
C VAL A 140 -12.34 6.69 0.89
N GLU A 141 -12.90 7.85 0.52
CA GLU A 141 -14.28 8.01 0.09
C GLU A 141 -14.32 8.56 -1.33
N MET A 142 -15.01 7.85 -2.23
CA MET A 142 -15.34 8.34 -3.55
C MET A 142 -16.82 8.72 -3.57
N ASN A 143 -17.11 9.98 -3.87
CA ASN A 143 -18.47 10.51 -4.00
C ASN A 143 -18.66 11.04 -5.42
N GLY A 144 -19.67 10.51 -6.11
CA GLY A 144 -20.03 10.94 -7.44
C GLY A 144 -21.44 10.51 -7.80
N SER A 145 -21.92 11.03 -8.92
CA SER A 145 -23.21 10.68 -9.51
C SER A 145 -23.36 9.17 -9.72
N GLY A 146 -24.04 8.52 -8.78
CA GLY A 146 -24.42 7.11 -8.83
C GLY A 146 -23.44 6.11 -8.19
N ASN A 147 -22.28 6.57 -7.69
CA ASN A 147 -21.30 5.67 -7.07
C ASN A 147 -20.78 6.24 -5.75
N HIS A 148 -20.83 5.41 -4.70
CA HIS A 148 -20.21 5.67 -3.43
C HIS A 148 -19.28 4.51 -3.09
N ILE A 149 -18.00 4.79 -2.92
CA ILE A 149 -17.04 3.82 -2.38
C ILE A 149 -16.53 4.41 -1.08
N SER A 150 -16.58 3.63 -0.01
CA SER A 150 -15.93 3.96 1.25
C SER A 150 -15.07 2.77 1.65
N GLN A 151 -13.77 3.03 1.78
CA GLN A 151 -12.82 2.05 2.28
C GLN A 151 -12.16 2.64 3.52
N GLN A 152 -12.33 1.97 4.65
CA GLN A 152 -11.56 2.27 5.84
C GLN A 152 -10.39 1.29 5.92
N THR A 153 -9.23 1.82 6.28
CA THR A 153 -8.03 1.07 6.59
C THR A 153 -7.60 1.41 8.01
N SER A 154 -7.24 0.40 8.77
CA SER A 154 -6.63 0.54 10.09
C SER A 154 -5.34 -0.25 10.04
N GLY A 155 -4.22 0.33 10.47
CA GLY A 155 -2.98 -0.43 10.49
C GLY A 155 -1.71 0.40 10.39
N ASN A 156 -0.66 -0.30 9.96
CA ASN A 156 0.79 -0.07 10.07
C ASN A 156 1.39 1.29 9.64
N GLY A 157 0.58 2.33 9.42
CA GLY A 157 1.06 3.67 9.06
C GLY A 157 1.29 3.87 7.57
N THR A 158 0.86 2.95 6.72
CA THR A 158 0.94 3.07 5.26
C THR A 158 -0.42 2.87 4.60
N LEU A 159 -0.71 3.70 3.60
CA LEU A 159 -1.85 3.61 2.71
C LEU A 159 -1.34 3.37 1.29
N ASN A 160 -1.63 2.19 0.74
CA ASN A 160 -1.44 1.86 -0.67
C ASN A 160 -2.81 1.44 -1.24
N TYR A 161 -3.41 2.31 -2.03
CA TYR A 161 -4.76 2.10 -2.55
C TYR A 161 -4.82 2.36 -4.05
N THR A 162 -5.49 1.48 -4.78
CA THR A 162 -5.75 1.60 -6.21
C THR A 162 -7.25 1.62 -6.46
N LEU A 163 -7.71 2.62 -7.19
CA LEU A 163 -9.09 2.76 -7.66
C LEU A 163 -9.11 2.69 -9.18
N ASN A 164 -9.68 1.60 -9.71
CA ASN A 164 -9.86 1.41 -11.14
C ASN A 164 -11.22 1.97 -11.57
N VAL A 165 -11.22 2.96 -12.45
CA VAL A 165 -12.42 3.61 -12.95
C VAL A 165 -12.59 3.25 -14.42
N THR A 166 -13.76 2.74 -14.79
CA THR A 166 -14.10 2.55 -16.22
C THR A 166 -15.17 3.55 -16.61
N VAL A 167 -14.82 4.50 -17.48
CA VAL A 167 -15.75 5.49 -18.00
C VAL A 167 -16.36 4.99 -19.31
N GLN A 168 -17.69 4.93 -19.39
CA GLN A 168 -18.47 4.38 -20.50
C GLN A 168 -19.46 5.39 -21.07
#